data_AF-A0A542JFI9-F1
#
_entry.id   AF-A0A542JFI9-F1
#
_cell.length_a   1.000
_cell.length_b   1.000
_cell.length_c   1.000
_cell.angle_alpha   90.00
_cell.angle_beta   90.00
_cell.angle_gamma   90.00
#
_symmetry.space_group_name_H-M   'P 1'
#
loop_
_entity.id
_entity.type
_entity.pdbx_description
1 polymer ?
#
loop_
_entity_poly.entity_id
_entity_poly.type
_entity_poly.pdbx_seq_one_letter_code
_entity_poly.pdbx_strand_id
1 'polypeptide(L)' 'MRDFCLDHVAEVRSAVIYEKPQSLVKCEYVWKRTDEWINFPWSVLPVVRKSGVPITPSREAL' A
#
# COMPACT_ATOMS: atom_id res chain seq x y z
N MET A 1 -3.09 1.53 -15.42
CA MET A 1 -2.48 2.46 -14.43
C MET A 1 -1.22 3.10 -14.98
N ARG A 2 -0.22 2.34 -15.44
CA ARG A 2 0.97 2.92 -16.09
C ARG A 2 0.60 3.81 -17.27
N ASP A 3 -0.28 3.34 -18.13
CA ASP A 3 -0.71 4.07 -19.33
C ASP A 3 -1.32 5.44 -19.01
N PHE A 4 -2.01 5.57 -17.87
CA PHE A 4 -2.55 6.85 -17.43
C PHE A 4 -1.45 7.85 -17.05
N CYS A 5 -0.37 7.39 -16.42
CA CYS A 5 0.71 8.26 -15.98
C CYS A 5 1.68 8.63 -17.11
N LEU A 6 1.85 7.76 -18.13
CA LEU A 6 2.86 7.95 -19.19
C LEU A 6 2.69 9.27 -19.96
N ASP A 7 1.45 9.72 -20.20
CA ASP A 7 1.20 10.97 -20.93
C ASP A 7 1.60 12.24 -20.16
N HIS A 8 1.92 12.11 -18.87
CA HIS A 8 2.20 13.22 -17.97
C HIS A 8 3.66 13.28 -17.50
N VAL A 9 4.48 12.26 -17.77
CA VAL A 9 5.85 12.15 -17.25
C VAL A 9 6.81 11.51 -18.25
N ALA A 10 8.11 11.71 -18.06
CA ALA A 10 9.14 11.13 -18.93
C ALA A 10 9.31 9.61 -18.76
N GLU A 11 9.08 9.08 -17.56
CA GLU A 11 9.20 7.64 -17.26
C GLU A 11 8.29 7.23 -16.09
N VAL A 12 7.75 6.01 -16.14
CA VAL A 12 6.94 5.42 -15.06
C VAL A 12 7.53 4.06 -14.65
N ARG A 13 7.84 3.91 -13.37
CA ARG A 13 8.21 2.62 -12.74
C ARG A 13 7.32 2.31 -11.55
N SER A 14 7.15 1.04 -11.22
CA SER A 14 6.33 0.57 -10.11
C SER A 14 7.16 -0.21 -9.10
N ALA A 15 6.86 0.02 -7.82
CA ALA A 15 7.51 -0.65 -6.70
C ALA A 15 6.46 -1.28 -5.77
N VAL A 16 6.73 -2.51 -5.32
CA VAL A 16 5.88 -3.23 -4.37
C VAL A 16 6.71 -3.86 -3.25
N ILE A 17 6.14 -3.91 -2.05
CA ILE A 17 6.75 -4.55 -0.89
C ILE A 17 6.74 -6.08 -1.09
N TYR A 18 5.60 -6.64 -1.49
CA TYR A 18 5.45 -8.07 -1.72
C TYR A 18 4.77 -8.36 -3.06
N GLU A 19 5.38 -9.20 -3.90
CA GLU A 19 4.79 -9.70 -5.15
C GLU A 19 4.28 -11.14 -4.98
N LYS A 20 3.10 -11.42 -5.57
CA LYS A 20 2.45 -12.74 -5.52
C LYS A 20 2.67 -13.54 -6.80
N PRO A 21 2.68 -14.88 -6.74
CA PRO A 21 2.71 -15.72 -7.94
C PRO A 21 1.58 -15.36 -8.93
N GLN A 22 0.37 -15.13 -8.40
CA GLN A 22 -0.82 -14.75 -9.18
C GLN A 22 -0.87 -13.27 -9.60
N SER A 23 0.16 -12.46 -9.34
CA SER A 23 0.22 -11.07 -9.81
C SER A 23 0.32 -11.04 -11.34
N LEU A 24 -0.71 -10.50 -12.00
CA LEU A 24 -0.79 -10.33 -13.46
C LEU A 24 0.19 -9.28 -14.00
N VAL A 25 0.44 -8.23 -13.23
CA VAL A 25 1.41 -7.17 -13.57
C VAL A 25 2.64 -7.34 -12.71
N LYS A 26 3.81 -7.47 -13.36
CA LYS A 26 5.11 -7.53 -12.68
C LYS A 26 5.67 -6.12 -12.49
N CYS A 27 6.23 -5.85 -11.31
CA CYS A 27 6.81 -4.55 -10.96
C CYS A 27 8.34 -4.59 -11.13
N GLU A 28 8.97 -3.44 -11.46
CA GLU A 28 10.44 -3.36 -11.59
C GLU A 28 11.13 -3.54 -10.25
N TYR A 29 10.52 -3.03 -9.19
CA TYR A 29 11.09 -3.08 -7.85
C TYR A 29 10.20 -3.91 -6.93
N VAL A 30 10.74 -5.02 -6.47
CA VAL A 30 10.08 -5.96 -5.57
C VAL A 30 10.99 -6.19 -4.39
N TRP A 31 10.53 -5.91 -3.17
CA TRP A 31 11.34 -6.21 -1.98
C TRP A 31 11.38 -7.72 -1.68
N LYS A 32 10.22 -8.40 -1.65
CA LYS A 32 10.15 -9.85 -1.46
C LYS A 32 9.03 -10.50 -2.28
N ARG A 33 9.23 -11.75 -2.72
CA ARG A 33 8.19 -12.60 -3.33
C ARG A 33 7.68 -13.61 -2.31
N THR A 34 6.38 -13.81 -2.23
CA THR A 34 5.75 -14.75 -1.27
C THR A 34 4.32 -15.06 -1.69
N ASP A 35 3.85 -16.28 -1.47
CA ASP A 35 2.45 -16.70 -1.65
C ASP A 35 1.59 -16.49 -0.38
N GLU A 36 2.21 -16.44 0.80
CA GLU A 36 1.57 -16.31 2.11
C GLU A 36 0.65 -15.10 2.28
N TRP A 37 -0.40 -15.21 3.10
CA TRP A 37 -1.20 -14.04 3.46
C TRP A 37 -0.39 -13.04 4.30
N ILE A 38 -0.49 -11.74 3.99
CA ILE A 38 0.28 -10.68 4.68
C ILE A 38 -0.68 -9.80 5.46
N ASN A 39 -0.56 -9.82 6.79
CA ASN A 39 -1.23 -8.85 7.66
C ASN A 39 -0.36 -7.61 7.81
N PHE A 40 -0.65 -6.58 7.03
CA PHE A 40 0.04 -5.30 7.18
C PHE A 40 -0.34 -4.63 8.50
N PRO A 41 0.60 -3.95 9.19
CA PRO A 41 0.31 -3.25 10.43
C PRO A 41 -0.89 -2.29 10.33
N TRP A 42 -0.99 -1.53 9.24
CA TRP A 42 -2.11 -0.61 9.01
C TRP A 42 -3.44 -1.28 8.62
N SER A 43 -3.43 -2.58 8.30
CA SER A 43 -4.65 -3.33 8.00
C SER A 43 -5.26 -3.99 9.23
N VAL A 44 -4.45 -4.33 10.24
CA VAL A 44 -4.91 -5.10 11.41
C VAL A 44 -4.66 -4.41 12.75
N LEU A 45 -3.81 -3.39 12.82
CA LEU A 45 -3.54 -2.64 14.04
C LEU A 45 -4.22 -1.26 13.99
N PRO A 46 -4.61 -0.70 15.14
CA PRO A 46 -5.12 0.65 15.19
C PRO A 46 -4.05 1.66 14.78
N VAL A 47 -4.49 2.81 14.24
CA VAL A 47 -3.60 3.94 13.90
C VAL A 47 -2.80 4.36 15.14
N VAL A 48 -1.48 4.42 14.99
CA VAL A 48 -0.59 4.87 16.05
C VAL A 48 -0.84 6.35 16.34
N ARG A 49 -1.09 6.67 17.61
CA ARG A 49 -1.27 8.05 18.08
C ARG A 49 -0.13 8.44 19.00
N LYS A 50 0.16 9.74 19.07
CA LYS A 50 1.03 10.26 20.13
C LYS A 50 0.35 10.01 21.48
N SER A 51 1.15 9.65 22.48
CA SER A 51 0.67 9.46 23.86
C SER A 51 -0.04 10.74 24.35
N GLY A 52 -1.18 10.58 25.02
CA GLY A 52 -1.98 11.67 25.59
C GLY A 52 -2.95 12.36 24.64
N VAL A 53 -3.07 11.94 23.37
CA VAL A 53 -4.06 12.51 22.43
C VAL A 53 -5.43 11.82 22.61
N PRO A 54 -6.51 12.56 22.97
CA PRO A 54 -7.85 11.99 23.09
C PRO A 54 -8.37 11.43 21.76
N ILE A 55 -9.24 10.41 21.83
CA ILE A 55 -9.92 9.88 20.64
C ILE A 55 -11.02 10.86 20.24
N THR A 56 -10.76 11.70 19.23
CA THR A 56 -11.85 12.37 18.50
C THR A 56 -12.44 11.37 17.51
N PRO A 57 -13.73 11.00 17.61
CA PRO A 57 -14.37 10.20 16.58
C PRO A 57 -14.38 10.98 15.25
N SER A 58 -14.11 10.30 14.14
CA SER A 58 -14.19 10.88 12.81
C SER A 58 -15.64 11.27 12.52
N ARG A 59 -15.86 12.48 11.98
CA ARG A 59 -17.19 13.02 11.65
C ARG A 59 -17.99 12.13 10.67
N GLU A 60 -17.31 11.22 9.97
CA GLU A 60 -17.86 10.26 9.01
C GLU A 60 -18.36 8.95 9.63
N ALA A 61 -18.35 8.82 10.97
CA ALA A 61 -18.79 7.62 11.68
C ALA A 61 -20.22 7.74 12.28
N LEU A 62 -21.05 8.66 11.78
CA LEU A 62 -22.48 8.80 12.13
C LEU A 62 -23.36 8.44 10.94
#